data_AF-A0A383EJE5-F1
#
_entry.id   AF-A0A383EJE5-F1
#
_cell.length_a   1.000
_cell.length_b   1.000
_cell.length_c   1.000
_cell.angle_alpha   90.00
_cell.angle_beta   90.00
_cell.angle_gamma   90.00
#
_symmetry.space_group_name_H-M   'P 1'
#
loop_
_entity.id
_entity.type
_entity.pdbx_description
1 polymer ?
#
loop_
_entity_poly.entity_id
_entity_poly.type
_entity_poly.pdbx_seq_one_letter_code
_entity_poly.pdbx_strand_id
1 'polypeptide(L)' 'MSRSIESVAVLGAGTMGAGIAAASAAAGCDVLLLDTNTDVV' A
#
# COMPACT_ATOMS: atom_id res chain seq x y z
N MET A 1 -15.22 7.64 19.14
CA MET A 1 -14.36 6.53 18.67
C MET A 1 -13.95 6.83 17.24
N SER A 2 -12.67 6.65 16.92
CA SER A 2 -12.17 6.74 15.54
C SER A 2 -12.57 5.46 14.78
N ARG A 3 -13.03 5.62 13.53
CA ARG A 3 -13.26 4.51 12.60
C ARG A 3 -11.93 3.80 12.31
N SER A 4 -11.92 2.48 12.40
CA SER A 4 -10.79 1.65 11.98
C SER A 4 -10.59 1.74 10.46
N ILE A 5 -9.34 1.73 10.03
CA ILE A 5 -8.99 1.61 8.61
C ILE A 5 -8.79 0.12 8.32
N GLU A 6 -9.57 -0.42 7.42
CA GLU A 6 -9.56 -1.84 7.05
C GLU A 6 -8.84 -2.08 5.72
N SER A 7 -8.78 -1.07 4.85
CA SER A 7 -8.14 -1.19 3.53
C SER A 7 -7.36 0.07 3.16
N VAL A 8 -6.25 -0.10 2.45
CA VAL A 8 -5.33 0.96 2.02
C VAL A 8 -4.96 0.76 0.55
N ALA A 9 -5.10 1.81 -0.28
CA ALA A 9 -4.58 1.82 -1.64
C ALA A 9 -3.33 2.71 -1.70
N VAL A 10 -2.23 2.16 -2.21
CA VAL A 10 -0.98 2.89 -2.45
C VAL A 10 -0.80 3.05 -3.95
N LEU A 11 -0.69 4.30 -4.40
CA LEU A 11 -0.50 4.66 -5.81
C LEU A 11 0.96 5.05 -6.03
N GLY A 12 1.66 4.28 -6.84
CA GLY A 12 3.11 4.34 -7.03
C GLY A 12 3.81 3.20 -6.28
N ALA A 13 4.52 2.36 -6.99
CA ALA A 13 5.25 1.19 -6.51
C ALA A 13 6.77 1.38 -6.48
N GLY A 14 7.25 2.63 -6.54
CA GLY A 14 8.63 2.97 -6.20
C GLY A 14 8.99 2.61 -4.75
N THR A 15 10.25 2.79 -4.36
CA THR A 15 10.80 2.34 -3.06
C THR A 15 9.94 2.72 -1.85
N MET A 16 9.52 3.98 -1.76
CA MET A 16 8.66 4.44 -0.67
C MET A 16 7.26 3.86 -0.74
N GLY A 17 6.67 3.77 -1.93
CA GLY A 17 5.32 3.22 -2.11
C GLY A 17 5.23 1.74 -1.75
N ALA A 18 6.20 0.95 -2.20
CA ALA A 18 6.34 -0.44 -1.77
C ALA A 18 6.53 -0.57 -0.25
N GLY A 19 7.36 0.30 0.36
CA GLY A 19 7.56 0.32 1.81
C GLY A 19 6.28 0.68 2.59
N ILE A 20 5.51 1.66 2.12
CA ILE A 20 4.21 2.03 2.73
C ILE A 20 3.23 0.87 2.61
N ALA A 21 3.09 0.27 1.42
CA ALA A 21 2.21 -0.85 1.18
C ALA A 21 2.56 -2.04 2.10
N ALA A 22 3.85 -2.36 2.24
CA ALA A 22 4.34 -3.40 3.14
C ALA A 22 4.01 -3.09 4.61
N ALA A 23 4.22 -1.84 5.06
CA ALA A 23 3.89 -1.43 6.42
C ALA A 23 2.38 -1.50 6.70
N SER A 24 1.54 -1.08 5.76
CA SER A 24 0.09 -1.17 5.87
C SER A 24 -0.41 -2.62 5.91
N ALA A 25 0.18 -3.50 5.09
CA ALA A 25 -0.15 -4.92 5.10
C ALA A 25 0.28 -5.58 6.42
N ALA A 26 1.47 -5.24 6.94
CA ALA A 26 1.96 -5.71 8.23
C ALA A 26 1.09 -5.22 9.41
N ALA A 27 0.44 -4.06 9.27
CA ALA A 27 -0.53 -3.55 10.23
C ALA A 27 -1.91 -4.24 10.14
N GLY A 28 -2.10 -5.18 9.20
CA GLY A 28 -3.32 -5.97 9.04
C GLY A 28 -4.39 -5.33 8.15
N CYS A 29 -4.04 -4.31 7.35
CA CYS A 29 -4.96 -3.74 6.36
C CYS A 29 -4.94 -4.57 5.06
N ASP A 30 -6.07 -4.61 4.36
CA ASP A 30 -6.11 -5.08 2.97
C ASP A 30 -5.47 -4.03 2.06
N VAL A 31 -4.40 -4.41 1.36
CA VAL A 31 -3.59 -3.45 0.59
C VAL A 31 -3.70 -3.70 -0.91
N LEU A 32 -4.02 -2.63 -1.65
CA LEU A 32 -3.86 -2.54 -3.10
C LEU A 32 -2.64 -1.66 -3.40
N LEU A 33 -1.63 -2.22 -4.05
CA LEU A 33 -0.52 -1.46 -4.62
C LEU A 33 -0.71 -1.36 -6.14
N LEU A 34 -0.78 -0.14 -6.65
CA LEU A 34 -0.99 0.12 -8.08
C LEU A 34 0.06 1.10 -8.60
N ASP A 35 0.68 0.77 -9.72
CA ASP A 35 1.51 1.69 -10.49
C ASP A 35 1.06 1.66 -11.95
N THR A 36 1.26 2.79 -12.63
CA THR A 36 1.06 2.90 -14.08
C THR A 36 2.10 2.13 -14.87
N ASN A 37 3.29 1.93 -14.30
CA ASN A 37 4.33 1.11 -14.90
C ASN A 37 4.32 -0.30 -14.29
N THR A 38 4.21 -1.31 -15.13
CA THR A 38 4.23 -2.73 -14.71
C THR A 38 5.66 -3.21 -14.45
N ASP A 39 6.68 -2.49 -14.95
CA ASP A 39 8.11 -2.83 -14.83
C ASP A 39 8.73 -2.20 -13.58
N VAL A 40 8.14 -2.44 -12.42
CA VAL A 40 8.79 -2.14 -11.14
C VAL A 40 9.85 -3.22 -10.86
N VAL A 41 11.11 -2.79 -10.83
CA VAL A 41 12.30 -3.60 -10.50
C VAL A 41 12.48 -3.83 -9.01
#